data_AF-A0A519CBI5-F1
#
_entry.id   AF-A0A519CBI5-F1
#
_cell.length_a   1.000
_cell.length_b   1.000
_cell.length_c   1.000
_cell.angle_alpha   90.00
_cell.angle_beta   90.00
_cell.angle_gamma   90.00
#
_symmetry.space_group_name_H-M   'P 1'
#
loop_
_entity.id
_entity.type
_entity.pdbx_description
1 polymer ?
#
loop_
_entity_poly.entity_id
_entity_poly.type
_entity_poly.pdbx_seq_one_letter_code
_entity_poly.pdbx_strand_id
1 'polypeptide(L)'
;MNQLVECVPNFSEGRDKAIINEITQAIKTVSGIEILDVDMGADTNRTVITIIGSPEVISEAAFQAVKKASEIIDMSKHEGAHPRMGSTDVCPFIPVSNITMDECIEIARKTGKRIGDELGIPVYLYEKAANNEERTNLANVRAGEYEGFKEKIKEPNWKPDYGTAKFNEKSGATAVGAREFLIAYNINLNTNDRTYANEIAYEIRERGRWKRTGNINPFYYKGEVVYFEKGKYPDGNSDFIAPNFEKLSRYYSENYGKDLRERYASLGLNPDDLIGKPVYKDGRFTNIKGLGWVIPEYNRAQISMNLTNYKISSIHEVYDAVCEEAEKRGIRVTGSEIVGLIPYDAMKLAAEHYLSKMHKSSGLPIPDLMNIAIQSLGLNDVSDFNPKDKVLGMPKVNGELANRITFDFIDEVSRDSAAPGGGSVAALSGALGAALGTMVANLSISKSGFEKQKTTLSNIAQKGQNIKDKLINAIDEDTSAFDQVIKAMRMPKDTDKEKRARDIEMQKGYQIATLVPLTTVKNCKEALEICYDISKIMDDGMASDVGSGACMANAGAISAAYNVRINIKSIKDIDFCEETNKELNKLLDEGDVLLRKISKIVEDTF
;
A
#
# COMPACT_ATOMS: atom_id res chain seq x y z
N MET A 1 8.29 3.17 -11.16
CA MET A 1 8.08 2.24 -10.03
C MET A 1 7.25 1.08 -10.54
N ASN A 2 7.51 -0.14 -10.07
CA ASN A 2 6.81 -1.32 -10.57
C ASN A 2 5.44 -1.45 -9.91
N GLN A 3 4.45 -1.92 -10.69
CA GLN A 3 3.13 -2.28 -10.15
C GLN A 3 3.27 -3.54 -9.30
N LEU A 4 2.64 -3.55 -8.13
CA LEU A 4 2.66 -4.66 -7.21
C LEU A 4 1.24 -5.01 -6.76
N VAL A 5 0.90 -6.28 -6.89
CA VAL A 5 -0.40 -6.86 -6.54
C VAL A 5 -0.16 -7.98 -5.55
N GLU A 6 -0.99 -8.02 -4.51
CA GLU A 6 -1.10 -9.17 -3.62
C GLU A 6 -2.25 -10.06 -4.09
N CYS A 7 -2.05 -11.38 -4.06
CA CYS A 7 -3.11 -12.36 -4.18
C CYS A 7 -3.06 -13.30 -2.98
N VAL A 8 -4.23 -13.56 -2.39
CA VAL A 8 -4.34 -14.36 -1.15
C VAL A 8 -5.26 -15.56 -1.38
N PRO A 9 -4.89 -16.54 -2.22
CA PRO A 9 -5.73 -17.70 -2.47
C PRO A 9 -5.90 -18.57 -1.22
N ASN A 10 -7.10 -19.11 -1.06
CA ASN A 10 -7.53 -19.90 0.08
C ASN A 10 -7.88 -21.31 -0.35
N PHE A 11 -7.11 -22.27 0.14
CA PHE A 11 -7.21 -23.68 -0.23
C PHE A 11 -7.90 -24.48 0.87
N SER A 12 -8.78 -25.38 0.47
CA SER A 12 -9.50 -26.29 1.38
C SER A 12 -8.61 -27.49 1.72
N GLU A 13 -7.51 -27.22 2.41
CA GLU A 13 -6.59 -28.19 3.00
C GLU A 13 -5.78 -27.46 4.08
N GLY A 14 -5.64 -28.02 5.27
CA GLY A 14 -4.85 -27.42 6.36
C GLY A 14 -4.12 -28.43 7.25
N ARG A 15 -4.15 -29.71 6.89
CA ARG A 15 -3.61 -30.84 7.66
C ARG A 15 -2.47 -31.53 6.93
N ASP A 16 -2.60 -31.74 5.62
CA ASP A 16 -1.57 -32.38 4.79
C ASP A 16 -0.62 -31.34 4.17
N LYS A 17 0.59 -31.29 4.74
CA LYS A 17 1.64 -30.39 4.28
C LYS A 17 2.20 -30.77 2.90
N ALA A 18 2.10 -32.03 2.47
CA ALA A 18 2.56 -32.45 1.15
C ALA A 18 1.70 -31.82 0.05
N ILE A 19 0.38 -31.80 0.23
CA ILE A 19 -0.56 -31.13 -0.68
C ILE A 19 -0.24 -29.64 -0.82
N ILE A 20 -0.03 -28.95 0.31
CA ILE A 20 0.33 -27.52 0.29
C ILE A 20 1.69 -27.27 -0.35
N ASN A 21 2.66 -28.16 -0.13
CA ASN A 21 3.96 -28.08 -0.79
C ASN A 21 3.81 -28.21 -2.31
N GLU A 22 2.97 -29.11 -2.82
CA GLU A 22 2.73 -29.22 -4.27
C GLU A 22 2.12 -27.94 -4.87
N ILE A 23 1.17 -27.32 -4.17
CA ILE A 23 0.57 -26.04 -4.60
C ILE A 23 1.61 -24.92 -4.61
N THR A 24 2.41 -24.79 -3.55
CA THR A 24 3.47 -23.77 -3.48
C THR A 24 4.58 -24.01 -4.51
N GLN A 25 4.89 -25.26 -4.86
CA GLN A 25 5.82 -25.55 -5.96
C GLN A 25 5.25 -25.14 -7.31
N ALA A 26 3.95 -25.36 -7.56
CA ALA A 26 3.30 -24.88 -8.78
C ALA A 26 3.39 -23.35 -8.90
N ILE A 27 3.17 -22.62 -7.80
CA ILE A 27 3.35 -21.16 -7.74
C ILE A 27 4.79 -20.78 -8.10
N LYS A 28 5.79 -21.42 -7.48
CA LYS A 28 7.22 -21.12 -7.69
C LYS A 28 7.71 -21.36 -9.12
N THR A 29 6.96 -22.07 -9.96
CA THR A 29 7.31 -22.20 -11.39
C THR A 29 7.15 -20.90 -12.17
N VAL A 30 6.40 -19.93 -11.64
CA VAL A 30 6.18 -18.62 -12.28
C VAL A 30 7.31 -17.67 -11.90
N SER A 31 8.13 -17.30 -12.87
CA SER A 31 9.25 -16.38 -12.64
C SER A 31 8.77 -15.00 -12.19
N GLY A 32 9.37 -14.47 -11.12
CA GLY A 32 9.06 -13.14 -10.58
C GLY A 32 7.96 -13.10 -9.52
N ILE A 33 7.39 -14.25 -9.14
CA ILE A 33 6.48 -14.36 -8.00
C ILE A 33 7.26 -14.51 -6.69
N GLU A 34 6.73 -13.93 -5.62
CA GLU A 34 7.21 -14.14 -4.26
C GLU A 34 6.09 -14.72 -3.40
N ILE A 35 6.37 -15.79 -2.66
CA ILE A 35 5.48 -16.34 -1.64
C ILE A 35 5.91 -15.73 -0.30
N LEU A 36 5.03 -14.92 0.28
CA LEU A 36 5.31 -14.21 1.53
C LEU A 36 4.95 -15.02 2.76
N ASP A 37 3.83 -15.73 2.70
CA ASP A 37 3.32 -16.48 3.84
C ASP A 37 2.49 -17.69 3.40
N VAL A 38 2.49 -18.73 4.23
CA VAL A 38 1.70 -19.96 4.06
C VAL A 38 1.15 -20.33 5.44
N ASP A 39 -0.07 -19.88 5.72
CA ASP A 39 -0.74 -20.09 7.00
C ASP A 39 -1.67 -21.30 6.93
N MET A 40 -1.25 -22.41 7.55
CA MET A 40 -2.00 -23.67 7.59
C MET A 40 -2.81 -23.78 8.89
N GLY A 41 -4.14 -23.83 8.78
CA GLY A 41 -5.02 -24.06 9.91
C GLY A 41 -5.53 -25.50 9.95
N ALA A 42 -5.04 -26.31 10.90
CA ALA A 42 -5.43 -27.71 11.03
C ALA A 42 -6.91 -27.90 11.43
N ASP A 43 -7.40 -27.05 12.35
CA ASP A 43 -8.79 -27.08 12.83
C ASP A 43 -9.78 -26.56 11.79
N THR A 44 -9.41 -25.47 11.11
CA THR A 44 -10.19 -24.90 10.00
C THR A 44 -10.12 -25.75 8.74
N ASN A 45 -9.14 -26.66 8.66
CA ASN A 45 -8.76 -27.45 7.48
C ASN A 45 -8.65 -26.58 6.22
N ARG A 46 -7.95 -25.46 6.36
CA ARG A 46 -7.78 -24.43 5.34
C ARG A 46 -6.37 -23.86 5.40
N THR A 47 -5.81 -23.58 4.23
CA THR A 47 -4.53 -22.88 4.10
C THR A 47 -4.73 -21.58 3.35
N VAL A 48 -4.16 -20.52 3.89
CA VAL A 48 -4.08 -19.21 3.25
C VAL A 48 -2.67 -19.03 2.74
N ILE A 49 -2.52 -18.81 1.43
CA ILE A 49 -1.21 -18.52 0.84
C ILE A 49 -1.21 -17.06 0.41
N THR A 50 -0.19 -16.32 0.79
CA THR A 50 -0.01 -14.91 0.40
C THR A 50 1.11 -14.82 -0.63
N ILE A 51 0.79 -14.34 -1.82
CA ILE A 51 1.74 -14.14 -2.92
C ILE A 51 1.71 -12.70 -3.42
N ILE A 52 2.87 -12.20 -3.88
CA ILE A 52 2.98 -10.89 -4.51
C ILE A 52 3.72 -10.97 -5.85
N GLY A 53 3.33 -10.12 -6.79
CA GLY A 53 3.95 -10.04 -8.11
C GLY A 53 3.39 -8.90 -8.95
N SER A 54 3.92 -8.76 -10.18
CA SER A 54 3.34 -7.85 -11.17
C SER A 54 1.97 -8.36 -11.66
N PRO A 55 1.14 -7.52 -12.31
CA PRO A 55 -0.19 -7.90 -12.78
C PRO A 55 -0.27 -9.19 -13.61
N GLU A 56 0.66 -9.42 -14.53
CA GLU A 56 0.67 -10.65 -15.34
C GLU A 56 1.17 -11.85 -14.54
N VAL A 57 2.24 -11.67 -13.75
CA VAL A 57 2.87 -12.72 -12.94
C VAL A 57 1.91 -13.23 -11.87
N ILE A 58 1.22 -12.33 -11.18
CA ILE A 58 0.29 -12.68 -10.10
C ILE A 58 -0.92 -13.47 -10.65
N SER A 59 -1.42 -13.10 -11.83
CA SER A 59 -2.53 -13.78 -12.50
C SER A 59 -2.15 -15.22 -12.88
N GLU A 60 -0.96 -15.40 -13.46
CA GLU A 60 -0.45 -16.73 -13.82
C GLU A 60 -0.20 -17.61 -12.59
N ALA A 61 0.45 -17.06 -11.55
CA ALA A 61 0.72 -17.79 -10.32
C ALA A 61 -0.57 -18.24 -9.61
N ALA A 62 -1.56 -17.35 -9.52
CA ALA A 62 -2.87 -17.68 -8.97
C ALA A 62 -3.54 -18.80 -9.78
N PHE A 63 -3.54 -18.71 -11.10
CA PHE A 63 -4.11 -19.75 -11.97
C PHE A 63 -3.42 -21.11 -11.78
N GLN A 64 -2.09 -21.16 -11.75
CA GLN A 64 -1.33 -22.41 -11.53
C GLN A 64 -1.64 -23.02 -10.16
N ALA A 65 -1.80 -22.17 -9.12
CA ALA A 65 -2.16 -22.64 -7.79
C ALA A 65 -3.57 -23.25 -7.76
N VAL A 66 -4.57 -22.59 -8.37
CA VAL A 66 -5.94 -23.12 -8.48
C VAL A 66 -5.99 -24.40 -9.29
N LYS A 67 -5.26 -24.46 -10.41
CA LYS A 67 -5.13 -25.68 -11.22
C LYS A 67 -4.54 -26.84 -10.42
N LYS A 68 -3.42 -26.61 -9.72
CA LYS A 68 -2.80 -27.66 -8.91
C LYS A 68 -3.75 -28.13 -7.80
N ALA A 69 -4.42 -27.20 -7.11
CA ALA A 69 -5.39 -27.52 -6.08
C ALA A 69 -6.57 -28.37 -6.60
N SER A 70 -7.12 -28.07 -7.78
CA SER A 70 -8.21 -28.86 -8.36
C SER A 70 -7.79 -30.26 -8.85
N GLU A 71 -6.49 -30.46 -9.11
CA GLU A 71 -5.92 -31.76 -9.45
C GLU A 71 -5.78 -32.67 -8.22
N ILE A 72 -5.40 -32.12 -7.06
CA ILE A 72 -4.96 -32.91 -5.90
C ILE A 72 -5.91 -32.88 -4.69
N ILE A 73 -6.78 -31.87 -4.57
CA ILE A 73 -7.78 -31.77 -3.50
C ILE A 73 -9.12 -32.35 -4.01
N ASP A 74 -9.69 -33.27 -3.23
CA ASP A 74 -11.00 -33.89 -3.49
C ASP A 74 -12.02 -33.38 -2.47
N MET A 75 -12.83 -32.40 -2.87
CA MET A 75 -13.80 -31.74 -1.99
C MET A 75 -14.89 -32.68 -1.47
N SER A 76 -15.16 -33.79 -2.15
CA SER A 76 -16.14 -34.79 -1.68
C SER A 76 -15.73 -35.47 -0.38
N LYS A 77 -14.46 -35.35 0.01
CA LYS A 77 -13.88 -35.90 1.25
C LYS A 77 -13.45 -34.80 2.22
N HIS A 78 -13.62 -33.53 1.86
CA HIS A 78 -13.15 -32.41 2.67
C HIS A 78 -14.20 -32.02 3.72
N GLU A 79 -13.75 -31.97 4.97
CA GLU A 79 -14.50 -31.40 6.09
C GLU A 79 -13.57 -30.48 6.91
N GLY A 80 -14.11 -29.37 7.40
CA GLY A 80 -13.37 -28.39 8.21
C GLY A 80 -14.31 -27.47 8.98
N ALA A 81 -13.81 -26.86 10.06
CA ALA A 81 -14.62 -25.94 10.87
C ALA A 81 -14.90 -24.58 10.18
N HIS A 82 -14.20 -24.28 9.09
CA HIS A 82 -14.38 -23.04 8.34
C HIS A 82 -15.27 -23.26 7.11
N PRO A 83 -16.26 -22.38 6.85
CA PRO A 83 -17.10 -22.46 5.65
C PRO A 83 -16.28 -22.46 4.36
N ARG A 84 -16.60 -23.38 3.45
CA ARG A 84 -15.90 -23.56 2.17
C ARG A 84 -16.82 -24.06 1.07
N MET A 85 -16.55 -23.70 -0.18
CA MET A 85 -17.34 -24.20 -1.33
C MET A 85 -16.52 -24.85 -2.46
N GLY A 86 -15.18 -24.87 -2.36
CA GLY A 86 -14.32 -25.50 -3.36
C GLY A 86 -12.88 -25.74 -2.91
N SER A 87 -12.11 -26.46 -3.72
CA SER A 87 -10.70 -26.80 -3.48
C SER A 87 -9.87 -25.53 -3.32
N THR A 88 -10.19 -24.52 -4.13
CA THR A 88 -9.87 -23.12 -3.86
C THR A 88 -11.18 -22.41 -3.56
N ASP A 89 -11.37 -21.99 -2.31
CA ASP A 89 -12.60 -21.34 -1.85
C ASP A 89 -12.68 -19.90 -2.38
N VAL A 90 -11.63 -19.12 -2.15
CA VAL A 90 -11.56 -17.72 -2.59
C VAL A 90 -10.15 -17.33 -3.06
N CYS A 91 -10.08 -16.55 -4.14
CA CYS A 91 -8.86 -16.05 -4.76
C CYS A 91 -8.99 -14.53 -5.02
N PRO A 92 -8.68 -13.67 -4.03
CA PRO A 92 -8.74 -12.24 -4.16
C PRO A 92 -7.45 -11.63 -4.71
N PHE A 93 -7.58 -10.52 -5.43
CA PHE A 93 -6.49 -9.64 -5.86
C PHE A 93 -6.59 -8.28 -5.14
N ILE A 94 -5.48 -7.79 -4.63
CA ILE A 94 -5.41 -6.63 -3.75
C ILE A 94 -4.36 -5.65 -4.27
N PRO A 95 -4.69 -4.36 -4.43
CA PRO A 95 -3.71 -3.35 -4.85
C PRO A 95 -2.71 -3.07 -3.72
N VAL A 96 -1.40 -3.15 -4.03
CA VAL A 96 -0.33 -2.88 -3.05
C VAL A 96 0.45 -1.62 -3.41
N SER A 97 0.95 -1.51 -4.65
CA SER A 97 1.74 -0.35 -5.06
C SER A 97 1.55 -0.04 -6.55
N ASN A 98 1.34 1.25 -6.86
CA ASN A 98 1.20 1.78 -8.23
C ASN A 98 0.16 1.04 -9.09
N ILE A 99 -0.88 0.49 -8.47
CA ILE A 99 -1.96 -0.19 -9.16
C ILE A 99 -3.29 0.19 -8.54
N THR A 100 -4.29 0.37 -9.38
CA THR A 100 -5.64 0.76 -9.00
C THR A 100 -6.51 -0.44 -8.66
N MET A 101 -7.64 -0.19 -7.99
CA MET A 101 -8.65 -1.21 -7.77
C MET A 101 -9.23 -1.72 -9.10
N ASP A 102 -9.43 -0.85 -10.08
CA ASP A 102 -9.99 -1.22 -11.38
C ASP A 102 -9.08 -2.18 -12.14
N GLU A 103 -7.77 -1.94 -12.13
CA GLU A 103 -6.79 -2.88 -12.68
C GLU A 103 -6.84 -4.23 -11.94
N CYS A 104 -7.00 -4.26 -10.62
CA CYS A 104 -7.17 -5.51 -9.85
C CYS A 104 -8.48 -6.24 -10.21
N ILE A 105 -9.57 -5.51 -10.47
CA ILE A 105 -10.84 -6.07 -10.96
C ILE A 105 -10.63 -6.72 -12.33
N GLU A 106 -9.87 -6.09 -13.22
CA GLU A 106 -9.54 -6.68 -14.52
C GLU A 106 -8.71 -7.97 -14.39
N ILE A 107 -7.72 -7.99 -13.48
CA ILE A 107 -6.94 -9.19 -13.17
C ILE A 107 -7.85 -10.31 -12.65
N ALA A 108 -8.75 -9.99 -11.71
CA ALA A 108 -9.71 -10.93 -11.16
C ALA A 108 -10.62 -11.51 -12.25
N ARG A 109 -11.14 -10.67 -13.16
CA ARG A 109 -11.98 -11.10 -14.29
C ARG A 109 -11.21 -11.99 -15.27
N LYS A 110 -10.00 -11.60 -15.67
CA LYS A 110 -9.15 -12.37 -16.58
C LYS A 110 -8.80 -13.74 -15.99
N THR A 111 -8.35 -13.76 -14.74
CA THR A 111 -7.99 -15.00 -14.03
C THR A 111 -9.21 -15.89 -13.81
N GLY A 112 -10.33 -15.32 -13.34
CA GLY A 112 -11.57 -16.05 -13.12
C GLY A 112 -12.15 -16.65 -14.40
N LYS A 113 -12.12 -15.91 -15.51
CA LYS A 113 -12.51 -16.43 -16.83
C LYS A 113 -11.65 -17.62 -17.23
N ARG A 114 -10.34 -17.52 -17.06
CA ARG A 114 -9.39 -18.58 -17.40
C ARG A 114 -9.57 -19.83 -16.54
N ILE A 115 -9.81 -19.67 -15.23
CA ILE A 115 -10.18 -20.77 -14.33
C ILE A 115 -11.46 -21.46 -14.81
N GLY A 116 -12.50 -20.68 -15.13
CA GLY A 116 -13.77 -21.23 -15.60
C GLY A 116 -13.67 -21.96 -16.93
N ASP A 117 -12.98 -21.37 -17.91
CA ASP A 117 -12.88 -21.88 -19.28
C ASP A 117 -11.92 -23.08 -19.39
N GLU A 118 -10.75 -23.02 -18.74
CA GLU A 118 -9.71 -24.04 -18.89
C GLU A 118 -9.85 -25.19 -17.88
N LEU A 119 -10.38 -24.93 -16.67
CA LEU A 119 -10.48 -25.94 -15.61
C LEU A 119 -11.91 -26.47 -15.41
N GLY A 120 -12.91 -25.83 -16.02
CA GLY A 120 -14.33 -26.23 -15.89
C GLY A 120 -14.89 -26.01 -14.48
N ILE A 121 -14.30 -25.11 -13.70
CA ILE A 121 -14.73 -24.78 -12.34
C ILE A 121 -15.74 -23.62 -12.41
N PRO A 122 -16.92 -23.73 -11.77
CA PRO A 122 -17.83 -22.59 -11.65
C PRO A 122 -17.19 -21.44 -10.85
N VAL A 123 -17.05 -20.27 -11.47
CA VAL A 123 -16.44 -19.09 -10.85
C VAL A 123 -17.48 -18.02 -10.57
N TYR A 124 -17.40 -17.44 -9.37
CA TYR A 124 -18.25 -16.34 -8.92
C TYR A 124 -17.39 -15.12 -8.61
N LEU A 125 -17.66 -14.02 -9.29
CA LEU A 125 -17.01 -12.75 -8.99
C LEU A 125 -17.61 -12.14 -7.72
N TYR A 126 -16.76 -11.70 -6.80
CA TYR A 126 -17.19 -11.17 -5.51
C TYR A 126 -16.49 -9.84 -5.14
N GLU A 127 -16.97 -9.20 -4.08
CA GLU A 127 -16.47 -7.89 -3.62
C GLU A 127 -16.51 -6.85 -4.76
N LYS A 128 -15.43 -6.10 -4.99
CA LYS A 128 -15.39 -5.05 -6.01
C LYS A 128 -15.47 -5.59 -7.44
N ALA A 129 -15.24 -6.89 -7.64
CA ALA A 129 -15.38 -7.52 -8.95
C ALA A 129 -16.81 -8.07 -9.20
N ALA A 130 -17.69 -8.07 -8.20
CA ALA A 130 -19.03 -8.64 -8.30
C ALA A 130 -19.87 -7.97 -9.39
N ASN A 131 -20.65 -8.76 -10.11
CA ASN A 131 -21.58 -8.27 -11.15
C ASN A 131 -22.95 -7.86 -10.59
N ASN A 132 -23.20 -8.12 -9.30
CA ASN A 132 -24.42 -7.72 -8.60
C ASN A 132 -24.14 -7.57 -7.10
N GLU A 133 -25.04 -6.88 -6.39
CA GLU A 133 -24.87 -6.56 -4.97
C GLU A 133 -24.90 -7.78 -4.05
N GLU A 134 -25.69 -8.81 -4.39
CA GLU A 134 -25.79 -10.03 -3.58
C GLU A 134 -24.46 -10.77 -3.47
N ARG A 135 -23.60 -10.68 -4.50
CA ARG A 135 -22.28 -11.31 -4.57
C ARG A 135 -21.15 -10.48 -3.96
N THR A 136 -21.41 -9.21 -3.60
CA THR A 136 -20.39 -8.38 -2.93
C THR A 136 -19.92 -9.05 -1.62
N ASN A 137 -20.86 -9.60 -0.84
CA ASN A 137 -20.53 -10.31 0.39
C ASN A 137 -20.19 -11.78 0.13
N LEU A 138 -18.94 -12.15 0.39
CA LEU A 138 -18.45 -13.53 0.24
C LEU A 138 -19.24 -14.57 1.07
N ALA A 139 -19.83 -14.17 2.20
CA ALA A 139 -20.68 -15.07 2.99
C ALA A 139 -21.97 -15.44 2.24
N ASN A 140 -22.56 -14.51 1.48
CA ASN A 140 -23.70 -14.80 0.63
C ASN A 140 -23.30 -15.75 -0.50
N VAL A 141 -22.14 -15.52 -1.12
CA VAL A 141 -21.61 -16.41 -2.17
C VAL A 141 -21.39 -17.82 -1.64
N ARG A 142 -20.81 -17.98 -0.45
CA ARG A 142 -20.57 -19.28 0.18
C ARG A 142 -21.74 -19.85 0.98
N ALA A 143 -22.90 -19.17 1.01
CA ALA A 143 -24.06 -19.66 1.74
C ALA A 143 -24.48 -21.05 1.22
N GLY A 144 -24.61 -22.00 2.14
CA GLY A 144 -24.83 -23.42 1.85
C GLY A 144 -23.54 -24.25 1.72
N GLU A 145 -22.36 -23.63 1.75
CA GLU A 145 -21.05 -24.27 1.63
C GLU A 145 -20.94 -25.16 0.39
N TYR A 146 -20.11 -26.21 0.42
CA TYR A 146 -19.95 -27.18 -0.65
C TYR A 146 -21.23 -28.02 -0.86
N GLU A 147 -21.86 -28.47 0.23
CA GLU A 147 -23.01 -29.38 0.22
C GLU A 147 -24.25 -28.75 -0.42
N GLY A 148 -24.54 -27.50 -0.08
CA GLY A 148 -25.68 -26.75 -0.61
C GLY A 148 -25.45 -26.16 -2.00
N PHE A 149 -24.18 -26.06 -2.44
CA PHE A 149 -23.86 -25.39 -3.70
C PHE A 149 -24.42 -26.11 -4.93
N LYS A 150 -24.55 -27.44 -4.86
CA LYS A 150 -25.09 -28.28 -5.94
C LYS A 150 -26.52 -27.90 -6.34
N GLU A 151 -27.33 -27.45 -5.37
CA GLU A 151 -28.68 -26.95 -5.64
C GLU A 151 -28.65 -25.46 -5.98
N LYS A 152 -27.86 -24.67 -5.24
CA LYS A 152 -27.73 -23.22 -5.44
C LYS A 152 -27.35 -22.85 -6.88
N ILE A 153 -26.41 -23.57 -7.50
CA ILE A 153 -25.96 -23.29 -8.89
C ILE A 153 -27.09 -23.39 -9.94
N LYS A 154 -28.18 -24.09 -9.62
CA LYS A 154 -29.35 -24.23 -10.51
C LYS A 154 -30.29 -23.02 -10.43
N GLU A 155 -30.18 -22.20 -9.39
CA GLU A 155 -31.03 -21.03 -9.21
C GLU A 155 -30.69 -19.94 -10.25
N PRO A 156 -31.70 -19.25 -10.82
CA PRO A 156 -31.47 -18.24 -11.86
C PRO A 156 -30.47 -17.15 -11.47
N ASN A 157 -30.49 -16.72 -10.20
CA ASN A 157 -29.63 -15.65 -9.67
C ASN A 157 -28.21 -16.12 -9.32
N TRP A 158 -27.97 -17.43 -9.29
CA TRP A 158 -26.70 -18.07 -8.90
C TRP A 158 -26.00 -18.80 -10.03
N LYS A 159 -26.28 -18.43 -11.28
CA LYS A 159 -25.45 -18.83 -12.42
C LYS A 159 -24.03 -18.27 -12.26
N PRO A 160 -22.98 -19.08 -12.48
CA PRO A 160 -21.60 -18.61 -12.34
C PRO A 160 -21.29 -17.52 -13.37
N ASP A 161 -20.37 -16.62 -13.04
CA ASP A 161 -19.90 -15.57 -13.94
C ASP A 161 -19.03 -16.14 -15.06
N TYR A 162 -18.22 -17.17 -14.74
CA TYR A 162 -17.42 -17.92 -15.70
C TYR A 162 -17.47 -19.43 -15.44
N GLY A 163 -17.17 -20.22 -16.48
CA GLY A 163 -17.31 -21.67 -16.45
C GLY A 163 -18.75 -22.12 -16.68
N THR A 164 -19.00 -23.44 -16.55
CA THR A 164 -20.33 -24.01 -16.79
C THR A 164 -21.20 -23.96 -15.53
N ALA A 165 -22.51 -23.80 -15.70
CA ALA A 165 -23.50 -23.95 -14.61
C ALA A 165 -23.72 -25.43 -14.22
N LYS A 166 -22.63 -26.20 -14.11
CA LYS A 166 -22.60 -27.59 -13.65
C LYS A 166 -21.69 -27.66 -12.44
N PHE A 167 -22.18 -28.25 -11.37
CA PHE A 167 -21.39 -28.45 -10.17
C PHE A 167 -20.23 -29.40 -10.46
N ASN A 168 -19.01 -28.98 -10.11
CA ASN A 168 -17.82 -29.83 -10.19
C ASN A 168 -17.65 -30.53 -8.85
N GLU A 169 -18.01 -31.82 -8.76
CA GLU A 169 -17.97 -32.54 -7.48
C GLU A 169 -16.55 -32.64 -6.90
N LYS A 170 -15.52 -32.70 -7.75
CA LYS A 170 -14.14 -32.81 -7.27
C LYS A 170 -13.63 -31.49 -6.68
N SER A 171 -13.82 -30.38 -7.39
CA SER A 171 -13.23 -29.07 -7.01
C SER A 171 -14.21 -28.08 -6.40
N GLY A 172 -15.51 -28.33 -6.43
CA GLY A 172 -16.55 -27.39 -6.01
C GLY A 172 -16.61 -26.14 -6.89
N ALA A 173 -16.76 -24.97 -6.27
CA ALA A 173 -16.80 -23.65 -6.91
C ALA A 173 -15.74 -22.71 -6.31
N THR A 174 -15.34 -21.68 -7.06
CA THR A 174 -14.33 -20.72 -6.62
C THR A 174 -14.85 -19.29 -6.68
N ALA A 175 -14.69 -18.52 -5.60
CA ALA A 175 -14.89 -17.08 -5.62
C ALA A 175 -13.61 -16.38 -6.06
N VAL A 176 -13.69 -15.49 -7.04
CA VAL A 176 -12.55 -14.67 -7.50
C VAL A 176 -12.95 -13.21 -7.37
N GLY A 177 -12.08 -12.36 -6.84
CA GLY A 177 -12.49 -10.97 -6.62
C GLY A 177 -11.34 -10.01 -6.47
N ALA A 178 -11.70 -8.74 -6.29
CA ALA A 178 -10.77 -7.69 -5.94
C ALA A 178 -11.29 -6.98 -4.69
N ARG A 179 -10.39 -6.69 -3.75
CA ARG A 179 -10.75 -6.01 -2.49
C ARG A 179 -9.61 -5.14 -1.99
N GLU A 180 -9.92 -4.23 -1.08
CA GLU A 180 -8.91 -3.45 -0.39
C GLU A 180 -8.06 -4.32 0.55
N PHE A 181 -6.86 -3.83 0.85
CA PHE A 181 -5.94 -4.48 1.77
C PHE A 181 -6.55 -4.54 3.16
N LEU A 182 -6.49 -5.71 3.78
CA LEU A 182 -7.00 -5.93 5.13
C LEU A 182 -5.81 -5.91 6.09
N ILE A 183 -5.82 -4.98 7.04
CA ILE A 183 -4.80 -4.92 8.10
C ILE A 183 -5.40 -5.52 9.37
N ALA A 184 -4.80 -6.61 9.85
CA ALA A 184 -5.09 -7.18 11.16
C ALA A 184 -4.24 -6.44 12.21
N TYR A 185 -4.92 -5.70 13.08
CA TYR A 185 -4.32 -4.76 14.02
C TYR A 185 -4.86 -4.99 15.42
N ASN A 186 -3.96 -5.28 16.36
CA ASN A 186 -4.29 -5.49 17.76
C ASN A 186 -3.77 -4.33 18.60
N ILE A 187 -4.59 -3.77 19.48
CA ILE A 187 -4.17 -2.71 20.41
C ILE A 187 -4.18 -3.25 21.84
N ASN A 188 -3.06 -3.10 22.53
CA ASN A 188 -2.81 -3.68 23.85
C ASN A 188 -3.27 -2.76 24.97
N LEU A 189 -3.95 -3.33 25.97
CA LEU A 189 -4.39 -2.60 27.16
C LEU A 189 -3.62 -3.07 28.41
N ASN A 190 -3.42 -2.17 29.37
CA ASN A 190 -2.79 -2.45 30.66
C ASN A 190 -3.69 -3.21 31.66
N THR A 191 -4.59 -4.06 31.17
CA THR A 191 -5.55 -4.85 31.95
C THR A 191 -5.71 -6.22 31.30
N ASN A 192 -6.10 -7.24 32.07
CA ASN A 192 -6.52 -8.55 31.54
C ASN A 192 -8.05 -8.72 31.51
N ASP A 193 -8.81 -7.68 31.86
CA ASP A 193 -10.26 -7.72 31.80
C ASP A 193 -10.76 -7.45 30.38
N ARG A 194 -11.21 -8.54 29.74
CA ARG A 194 -11.80 -8.56 28.41
C ARG A 194 -12.98 -7.60 28.25
N THR A 195 -13.70 -7.27 29.33
CA THR A 195 -14.87 -6.39 29.30
C THR A 195 -14.49 -5.03 28.75
N TYR A 196 -13.38 -4.44 29.23
CA TYR A 196 -12.93 -3.14 28.75
C TYR A 196 -12.51 -3.16 27.28
N ALA A 197 -11.80 -4.21 26.86
CA ALA A 197 -11.41 -4.38 25.47
C ALA A 197 -12.65 -4.47 24.55
N ASN A 198 -13.68 -5.22 24.94
CA ASN A 198 -14.93 -5.30 24.17
C ASN A 198 -15.65 -3.95 24.13
N GLU A 199 -15.75 -3.26 25.25
CA GLU A 199 -16.45 -1.98 25.34
C GLU A 199 -15.82 -0.93 24.42
N ILE A 200 -14.49 -0.87 24.36
CA ILE A 200 -13.77 0.01 23.44
C ILE A 200 -13.96 -0.49 22.00
N ALA A 201 -13.78 -1.78 21.73
CA ALA A 201 -13.98 -2.36 20.40
C ALA A 201 -15.37 -2.02 19.82
N TYR A 202 -16.41 -2.03 20.66
CA TYR A 202 -17.77 -1.74 20.22
C TYR A 202 -18.04 -0.26 19.97
N GLU A 203 -17.29 0.64 20.61
CA GLU A 203 -17.36 2.07 20.30
C GLU A 203 -16.63 2.39 18.99
N ILE A 204 -15.59 1.62 18.65
CA ILE A 204 -14.74 1.88 17.49
C ILE A 204 -15.24 1.21 16.21
N ARG A 205 -15.62 -0.07 16.26
CA ARG A 205 -15.98 -0.87 15.08
C ARG A 205 -17.28 -0.41 14.41
N GLU A 206 -17.39 -0.62 13.11
CA GLU A 206 -18.55 -0.21 12.29
C GLU A 206 -19.89 -0.77 12.79
N ARG A 207 -19.89 -2.04 13.21
CA ARG A 207 -21.08 -2.68 13.78
C ARG A 207 -21.63 -1.91 14.99
N GLY A 208 -20.78 -1.18 15.70
CA GLY A 208 -21.13 -0.46 16.91
C GLY A 208 -21.48 -1.41 18.06
N ARG A 209 -22.46 -0.96 18.85
CA ARG A 209 -22.92 -1.61 20.07
C ARG A 209 -24.44 -1.59 20.18
N TRP A 210 -24.99 -2.41 21.06
CA TRP A 210 -26.38 -2.21 21.47
C TRP A 210 -26.50 -0.94 22.30
N LYS A 211 -27.53 -0.14 21.99
CA LYS A 211 -27.91 1.01 22.79
C LYS A 211 -28.30 0.53 24.19
N ARG A 212 -27.85 1.26 25.20
CA ARG A 212 -28.18 1.01 26.59
C ARG A 212 -28.67 2.27 27.29
N THR A 213 -29.48 2.09 28.32
CA THR A 213 -29.99 3.16 29.20
C THR A 213 -29.68 2.85 30.65
N GLY A 214 -29.55 3.88 31.49
CA GLY A 214 -29.22 3.71 32.91
C GLY A 214 -27.76 3.31 33.18
N ASN A 215 -26.90 3.32 32.16
CA ASN A 215 -25.47 3.09 32.34
C ASN A 215 -24.76 4.30 32.95
N ILE A 216 -23.66 4.02 33.65
CA ILE A 216 -22.72 5.05 34.11
C ILE A 216 -21.74 5.30 32.97
N ASN A 217 -21.68 6.50 32.41
CA ASN A 217 -20.71 6.84 31.36
C ASN A 217 -19.27 6.74 31.92
N PRO A 218 -18.31 6.06 31.27
CA PRO A 218 -18.37 5.33 29.98
C PRO A 218 -18.54 3.80 30.08
N PHE A 219 -19.01 3.29 31.21
CA PHE A 219 -19.28 1.87 31.49
C PHE A 219 -20.67 1.44 31.02
N TYR A 220 -20.88 1.44 29.69
CA TYR A 220 -22.16 1.11 29.08
C TYR A 220 -22.66 -0.30 29.44
N TYR A 221 -21.78 -1.28 29.63
CA TYR A 221 -22.16 -2.65 30.03
C TYR A 221 -22.98 -2.74 31.32
N LYS A 222 -22.99 -1.68 32.15
CA LYS A 222 -23.80 -1.59 33.38
C LYS A 222 -25.26 -1.15 33.16
N GLY A 223 -25.64 -0.71 31.97
CA GLY A 223 -27.01 -0.31 31.64
C GLY A 223 -27.85 -1.45 31.05
N GLU A 224 -29.14 -1.20 30.87
CA GLU A 224 -30.07 -2.15 30.25
C GLU A 224 -30.14 -1.96 28.73
N VAL A 225 -30.29 -3.06 27.98
CA VAL A 225 -30.37 -3.02 26.52
C VAL A 225 -31.72 -2.44 26.08
N VAL A 226 -31.67 -1.50 25.13
CA VAL A 226 -32.87 -0.93 24.53
C VAL A 226 -33.32 -1.79 23.36
N TYR A 227 -34.62 -2.11 23.32
CA TYR A 227 -35.25 -2.88 22.26
C TYR A 227 -36.29 -2.03 21.52
N PHE A 228 -36.57 -2.38 20.27
CA PHE A 228 -37.70 -1.82 19.54
C PHE A 228 -39.02 -2.35 20.11
N GLU A 229 -39.97 -1.44 20.32
CA GLU A 229 -41.32 -1.77 20.79
C GLU A 229 -42.36 -1.12 19.86
N LYS A 230 -43.59 -1.67 19.84
CA LYS A 230 -44.67 -1.07 19.07
C LYS A 230 -44.93 0.37 19.55
N GLY A 231 -44.76 1.34 18.65
CA GLY A 231 -44.92 2.76 18.95
C GLY A 231 -43.67 3.44 19.54
N LYS A 232 -42.56 2.71 19.73
CA LYS A 232 -41.28 3.26 20.20
C LYS A 232 -40.13 2.73 19.36
N TYR A 233 -39.58 3.61 18.53
CA TYR A 233 -38.46 3.35 17.63
C TYR A 233 -37.31 4.30 17.97
N PRO A 234 -36.44 3.95 18.94
CA PRO A 234 -35.28 4.76 19.32
C PRO A 234 -34.21 4.78 18.23
N ASP A 235 -33.52 5.90 18.02
CA ASP A 235 -32.58 6.05 16.89
C ASP A 235 -31.25 5.29 17.08
N GLY A 236 -30.82 5.11 18.34
CA GLY A 236 -29.55 4.46 18.65
C GLY A 236 -28.46 5.42 19.12
N ASN A 237 -28.36 6.60 18.50
CA ASN A 237 -27.25 7.55 18.68
C ASN A 237 -27.59 8.76 19.57
N SER A 238 -28.88 9.01 19.80
CA SER A 238 -29.41 10.09 20.64
C SER A 238 -30.57 9.60 21.51
N ASP A 239 -31.22 10.49 22.27
CA ASP A 239 -32.43 10.18 23.04
C ASP A 239 -33.73 10.24 22.23
N PHE A 240 -33.65 10.46 20.91
CA PHE A 240 -34.81 10.51 20.03
C PHE A 240 -35.53 9.14 19.93
N ILE A 241 -36.86 9.18 19.99
CA ILE A 241 -37.75 8.02 19.85
C ILE A 241 -38.86 8.38 18.86
N ALA A 242 -38.89 7.70 17.71
CA ALA A 242 -39.95 7.84 16.72
C ALA A 242 -41.15 6.92 17.03
N PRO A 243 -42.36 7.26 16.56
CA PRO A 243 -43.53 6.40 16.74
C PRO A 243 -43.57 5.21 15.75
N ASN A 244 -42.82 5.27 14.65
CA ASN A 244 -42.73 4.23 13.64
C ASN A 244 -41.37 4.25 12.93
N PHE A 245 -41.08 3.18 12.18
CA PHE A 245 -39.81 3.01 11.48
C PHE A 245 -39.60 4.07 10.40
N GLU A 246 -40.64 4.51 9.68
CA GLU A 246 -40.51 5.51 8.60
C GLU A 246 -40.02 6.86 9.15
N LYS A 247 -40.58 7.31 10.29
CA LYS A 247 -40.11 8.54 10.94
C LYS A 247 -38.71 8.38 11.52
N LEU A 248 -38.36 7.19 12.03
CA LEU A 248 -37.01 6.92 12.49
C LEU A 248 -36.01 6.98 11.33
N SER A 249 -36.33 6.32 10.22
CA SER A 249 -35.50 6.27 9.02
C SER A 249 -35.27 7.67 8.45
N ARG A 250 -36.32 8.51 8.41
CA ARG A 250 -36.21 9.91 8.00
C ARG A 250 -35.31 10.72 8.93
N TYR A 251 -35.53 10.62 10.25
CA TYR A 251 -34.69 11.29 11.24
C TYR A 251 -33.22 10.86 11.10
N TYR A 252 -32.98 9.56 10.95
CA TYR A 252 -31.65 8.99 10.83
C TYR A 252 -30.92 9.46 9.56
N SER A 253 -31.63 9.52 8.43
CA SER A 253 -31.10 10.08 7.18
C SER A 253 -30.80 11.59 7.30
N GLU A 254 -31.71 12.38 7.88
CA GLU A 254 -31.55 13.84 8.02
C GLU A 254 -30.41 14.23 8.98
N ASN A 255 -30.19 13.45 10.06
CA ASN A 255 -29.20 13.79 11.10
C ASN A 255 -27.85 13.10 10.90
N TYR A 256 -27.81 11.92 10.27
CA TYR A 256 -26.58 11.11 10.14
C TYR A 256 -26.19 10.83 8.69
N GLY A 257 -27.01 11.21 7.70
CA GLY A 257 -26.71 11.02 6.28
C GLY A 257 -26.64 9.56 5.85
N LYS A 258 -27.29 8.64 6.58
CA LYS A 258 -27.24 7.20 6.36
C LYS A 258 -28.65 6.62 6.16
N ASP A 259 -28.73 5.52 5.41
CA ASP A 259 -29.97 4.76 5.26
C ASP A 259 -30.12 3.75 6.41
N LEU A 260 -31.21 3.87 7.16
CA LEU A 260 -31.48 3.01 8.32
C LEU A 260 -31.85 1.58 7.92
N ARG A 261 -32.52 1.39 6.77
CA ARG A 261 -32.87 0.05 6.26
C ARG A 261 -31.60 -0.69 5.88
N GLU A 262 -30.72 -0.07 5.11
CA GLU A 262 -29.41 -0.64 4.76
C GLU A 262 -28.58 -0.91 6.00
N ARG A 263 -28.63 0.00 6.99
CA ARG A 263 -27.93 -0.18 8.26
C ARG A 263 -28.37 -1.45 9.00
N TYR A 264 -29.67 -1.70 9.14
CA TYR A 264 -30.14 -2.92 9.83
C TYR A 264 -29.99 -4.18 8.97
N ALA A 265 -30.14 -4.06 7.64
CA ALA A 265 -29.84 -5.15 6.72
C ALA A 265 -28.37 -5.62 6.82
N SER A 266 -27.42 -4.68 6.87
CA SER A 266 -25.99 -5.00 7.05
C SER A 266 -25.64 -5.64 8.41
N LEU A 267 -26.52 -5.48 9.42
CA LEU A 267 -26.42 -6.18 10.70
C LEU A 267 -27.00 -7.61 10.66
N GLY A 268 -27.55 -8.04 9.52
CA GLY A 268 -28.25 -9.30 9.36
C GLY A 268 -29.65 -9.31 9.97
N LEU A 269 -30.27 -8.13 10.13
CA LEU A 269 -31.63 -7.97 10.65
C LEU A 269 -32.58 -7.56 9.52
N ASN A 270 -33.80 -8.09 9.53
CA ASN A 270 -34.85 -7.67 8.61
C ASN A 270 -35.35 -6.27 9.01
N PRO A 271 -35.19 -5.23 8.18
CA PRO A 271 -35.64 -3.87 8.50
C PRO A 271 -37.16 -3.77 8.69
N ASP A 272 -37.93 -4.69 8.10
CA ASP A 272 -39.38 -4.72 8.22
C ASP A 272 -39.87 -5.51 9.45
N ASP A 273 -38.96 -6.18 10.18
CA ASP A 273 -39.26 -6.95 11.40
C ASP A 273 -38.22 -6.70 12.50
N LEU A 274 -38.28 -5.49 13.08
CA LEU A 274 -37.36 -5.05 14.13
C LEU A 274 -37.95 -5.12 15.54
N ILE A 275 -39.25 -5.33 15.71
CA ILE A 275 -39.87 -5.37 17.05
C ILE A 275 -39.25 -6.49 17.89
N GLY A 276 -38.88 -6.17 19.14
CA GLY A 276 -38.18 -7.08 20.04
C GLY A 276 -36.70 -7.30 19.70
N LYS A 277 -36.17 -6.67 18.66
CA LYS A 277 -34.73 -6.67 18.34
C LYS A 277 -34.02 -5.53 19.09
N PRO A 278 -32.73 -5.69 19.44
CA PRO A 278 -31.97 -4.65 20.11
C PRO A 278 -31.73 -3.46 19.16
N VAL A 279 -31.81 -2.26 19.71
CA VAL A 279 -31.43 -1.02 19.02
C VAL A 279 -29.91 -0.91 19.00
N TYR A 280 -29.33 -0.54 17.87
CA TYR A 280 -27.88 -0.34 17.73
C TYR A 280 -27.51 1.13 17.81
N LYS A 281 -26.48 1.44 18.61
CA LYS A 281 -25.68 2.67 18.53
C LYS A 281 -24.53 2.42 17.56
N ASP A 282 -24.27 3.36 16.67
CA ASP A 282 -23.20 3.25 15.69
C ASP A 282 -21.82 3.37 16.33
N GLY A 283 -20.84 2.72 15.71
CA GLY A 283 -19.45 2.93 16.03
C GLY A 283 -18.87 4.17 15.37
N ARG A 284 -17.70 4.59 15.83
CA ARG A 284 -17.00 5.80 15.38
C ARG A 284 -16.43 5.66 13.96
N PHE A 285 -16.04 4.45 13.54
CA PHE A 285 -15.40 4.20 12.26
C PHE A 285 -16.19 3.21 11.41
N THR A 286 -16.06 3.31 10.09
CA THR A 286 -16.56 2.32 9.11
C THR A 286 -15.41 1.45 8.61
N ASN A 287 -15.69 0.35 7.91
CA ASN A 287 -14.67 -0.54 7.36
C ASN A 287 -13.78 -1.18 8.44
N ILE A 288 -14.30 -1.28 9.67
CA ILE A 288 -13.61 -1.86 10.80
C ILE A 288 -14.48 -2.92 11.44
N LYS A 289 -13.90 -4.10 11.60
CA LYS A 289 -14.45 -5.17 12.45
C LYS A 289 -13.54 -5.31 13.67
N GLY A 290 -14.10 -5.59 14.83
CA GLY A 290 -13.28 -5.79 16.02
C GLY A 290 -14.00 -6.39 17.22
N LEU A 291 -13.19 -6.92 18.14
CA LEU A 291 -13.61 -7.59 19.37
C LEU A 291 -12.51 -7.44 20.44
N GLY A 292 -12.89 -7.45 21.71
CA GLY A 292 -11.98 -7.63 22.83
C GLY A 292 -11.71 -9.09 23.15
N TRP A 293 -10.43 -9.42 23.37
CA TRP A 293 -9.98 -10.74 23.79
C TRP A 293 -8.80 -10.61 24.76
N VAL A 294 -8.33 -11.73 25.31
CA VAL A 294 -7.21 -11.79 26.25
C VAL A 294 -6.18 -12.73 25.68
N ILE A 295 -4.92 -12.30 25.67
CA ILE A 295 -3.78 -13.15 25.33
C ILE A 295 -3.11 -13.55 26.65
N PRO A 296 -3.25 -14.82 27.08
CA PRO A 296 -2.63 -15.31 28.31
C PRO A 296 -1.11 -15.12 28.35
N GLU A 297 -0.44 -15.31 27.21
CA GLU A 297 1.02 -15.22 27.06
C GLU A 297 1.55 -13.83 27.43
N TYR A 298 0.77 -12.78 27.12
CA TYR A 298 1.13 -11.39 27.44
C TYR A 298 0.50 -10.91 28.75
N ASN A 299 -0.40 -11.71 29.35
CA ASN A 299 -1.25 -11.34 30.48
C ASN A 299 -1.95 -9.98 30.27
N ARG A 300 -2.45 -9.76 29.04
CA ARG A 300 -3.07 -8.51 28.60
C ARG A 300 -4.33 -8.77 27.79
N ALA A 301 -5.29 -7.86 27.92
CA ALA A 301 -6.42 -7.75 27.05
C ALA A 301 -6.02 -6.94 25.81
N GLN A 302 -6.55 -7.36 24.67
CA GLN A 302 -6.32 -6.72 23.38
C GLN A 302 -7.65 -6.37 22.73
N ILE A 303 -7.65 -5.26 22.00
CA ILE A 303 -8.68 -4.92 21.05
C ILE A 303 -8.19 -5.43 19.70
N SER A 304 -8.71 -6.57 19.24
CA SER A 304 -8.37 -7.11 17.93
C SER A 304 -9.27 -6.53 16.85
N MET A 305 -8.66 -6.02 15.79
CA MET A 305 -9.35 -5.28 14.75
C MET A 305 -8.90 -5.72 13.35
N ASN A 306 -9.84 -5.76 12.42
CA ASN A 306 -9.59 -5.87 11.00
C ASN A 306 -9.99 -4.57 10.34
N LEU A 307 -9.01 -3.79 9.89
CA LEU A 307 -9.20 -2.61 9.06
C LEU A 307 -9.33 -3.10 7.61
N THR A 308 -10.57 -3.18 7.13
CA THR A 308 -10.90 -3.66 5.78
C THR A 308 -10.64 -2.62 4.70
N ASN A 309 -10.48 -1.35 5.08
CA ASN A 309 -10.02 -0.28 4.20
C ASN A 309 -9.33 0.82 5.00
N TYR A 310 -8.01 0.77 5.08
CA TYR A 310 -7.20 1.74 5.83
C TYR A 310 -7.20 3.15 5.24
N LYS A 311 -7.67 3.32 3.99
CA LYS A 311 -7.79 4.63 3.33
C LYS A 311 -9.04 5.40 3.78
N ILE A 312 -10.04 4.69 4.31
CA ILE A 312 -11.27 5.27 4.89
C ILE A 312 -11.13 5.42 6.40
N SER A 313 -10.62 4.40 7.08
CA SER A 313 -10.37 4.44 8.52
C SER A 313 -8.93 4.05 8.78
N SER A 314 -8.11 5.08 8.95
CA SER A 314 -6.67 4.94 9.02
C SER A 314 -6.21 4.35 10.35
N ILE A 315 -5.06 3.66 10.32
CA ILE A 315 -4.54 2.98 11.51
C ILE A 315 -4.24 3.94 12.68
N HIS A 316 -3.80 5.16 12.39
CA HIS A 316 -3.43 6.16 13.39
C HIS A 316 -4.65 6.84 14.00
N GLU A 317 -5.70 7.14 13.23
CA GLU A 317 -6.95 7.68 13.78
C GLU A 317 -7.64 6.66 14.69
N VAL A 318 -7.62 5.40 14.28
CA VAL A 318 -8.15 4.28 15.07
C VAL A 318 -7.38 4.13 16.37
N TYR A 319 -6.05 4.14 16.31
CA TYR A 319 -5.20 4.04 17.50
C TYR A 319 -5.44 5.21 18.46
N ASP A 320 -5.44 6.44 17.96
CA ASP A 320 -5.70 7.65 18.77
C ASP A 320 -7.09 7.60 19.42
N ALA A 321 -8.12 7.15 18.70
CA ALA A 321 -9.48 7.01 19.24
C ALA A 321 -9.57 5.91 20.31
N VAL A 322 -8.83 4.82 20.15
CA VAL A 322 -8.75 3.76 21.17
C VAL A 322 -8.04 4.27 22.42
N CYS A 323 -6.96 5.05 22.27
CA CYS A 323 -6.29 5.71 23.39
C CYS A 323 -7.25 6.64 24.15
N GLU A 324 -8.03 7.45 23.44
CA GLU A 324 -9.04 8.34 24.03
C GLU A 324 -10.11 7.56 24.81
N GLU A 325 -10.64 6.47 24.23
CA GLU A 325 -11.65 5.64 24.88
C GLU A 325 -11.09 4.85 26.08
N ALA A 326 -9.82 4.45 26.02
CA ALA A 326 -9.13 3.83 27.14
C ALA A 326 -8.99 4.82 28.32
N GLU A 327 -8.54 6.04 28.05
CA GLU A 327 -8.33 7.06 29.08
C GLU A 327 -9.63 7.41 29.82
N LYS A 328 -10.76 7.54 29.10
CA LYS A 328 -12.09 7.76 29.70
C LYS A 328 -12.47 6.69 30.73
N ARG A 329 -11.92 5.48 30.61
CA ARG A 329 -12.18 4.32 31.48
C ARG A 329 -11.10 4.11 32.54
N GLY A 330 -10.10 4.99 32.63
CA GLY A 330 -8.98 4.87 33.57
C GLY A 330 -8.00 3.75 33.23
N ILE A 331 -8.00 3.26 31.99
CA ILE A 331 -7.06 2.28 31.46
C ILE A 331 -6.10 2.94 30.47
N ARG A 332 -4.98 2.29 30.19
CA ARG A 332 -3.94 2.77 29.27
C ARG A 332 -3.75 1.79 28.14
N VAL A 333 -3.60 2.33 26.94
CA VAL A 333 -3.01 1.62 25.81
C VAL A 333 -1.50 1.52 26.06
N THR A 334 -0.94 0.32 25.97
CA THR A 334 0.51 0.09 26.13
C THR A 334 1.26 0.11 24.81
N GLY A 335 0.55 -0.13 23.72
CA GLY A 335 1.06 -0.18 22.36
C GLY A 335 0.15 -1.04 21.49
N SER A 336 0.69 -1.59 20.42
CA SER A 336 -0.09 -2.37 19.46
C SER A 336 0.77 -3.38 18.70
N GLU A 337 0.13 -4.16 17.83
CA GLU A 337 0.74 -5.22 17.06
C GLU A 337 0.06 -5.36 15.70
N ILE A 338 0.86 -5.57 14.66
CA ILE A 338 0.39 -5.98 13.33
C ILE A 338 0.49 -7.50 13.22
N VAL A 339 -0.65 -8.14 12.96
CA VAL A 339 -0.69 -9.56 12.62
C VAL A 339 -0.59 -9.69 11.10
N GLY A 340 0.41 -10.44 10.62
CA GLY A 340 0.71 -10.55 9.19
C GLY A 340 1.49 -9.35 8.67
N LEU A 341 1.01 -8.74 7.59
CA LEU A 341 1.70 -7.72 6.79
C LEU A 341 0.89 -6.42 6.73
N ILE A 342 1.56 -5.30 6.42
CA ILE A 342 0.95 -3.98 6.30
C ILE A 342 1.48 -3.24 5.04
N PRO A 343 0.64 -2.51 4.28
CA PRO A 343 1.12 -1.71 3.16
C PRO A 343 1.96 -0.52 3.62
N TYR A 344 2.99 -0.18 2.85
CA TYR A 344 3.83 1.00 3.07
C TYR A 344 2.99 2.27 3.17
N ASP A 345 1.97 2.43 2.33
CA ASP A 345 1.10 3.60 2.34
C ASP A 345 0.38 3.79 3.68
N ALA A 346 -0.04 2.69 4.35
CA ALA A 346 -0.69 2.78 5.66
C ALA A 346 0.28 3.26 6.74
N MET A 347 1.52 2.75 6.71
CA MET A 347 2.60 3.19 7.61
C MET A 347 3.01 4.63 7.33
N LYS A 348 3.11 5.03 6.06
CA LYS A 348 3.42 6.39 5.64
C LYS A 348 2.36 7.38 6.13
N LEU A 349 1.07 7.07 5.95
CA LEU A 349 -0.02 7.91 6.45
C LEU A 349 0.06 8.11 7.98
N ALA A 350 0.39 7.06 8.73
CA ALA A 350 0.61 7.16 10.18
C ALA A 350 1.81 8.07 10.51
N ALA A 351 2.95 7.89 9.83
CA ALA A 351 4.12 8.75 10.03
C ALA A 351 3.80 10.23 9.76
N GLU A 352 3.11 10.52 8.65
CA GLU A 352 2.69 11.87 8.25
C GLU A 352 1.77 12.52 9.29
N HIS A 353 0.79 11.77 9.79
CA HIS A 353 -0.12 12.25 10.84
C HIS A 353 0.63 12.64 12.11
N TYR A 354 1.49 11.76 12.63
CA TYR A 354 2.21 12.05 13.87
C TYR A 354 3.29 13.12 13.70
N LEU A 355 3.97 13.20 12.55
CA LEU A 355 4.88 14.30 12.22
C LEU A 355 4.15 15.64 12.18
N SER A 356 2.97 15.69 11.54
CA SER A 356 2.12 16.88 11.52
C SER A 356 1.75 17.33 12.94
N LYS A 357 1.33 16.41 13.81
CA LYS A 357 1.05 16.68 15.23
C LYS A 357 2.28 17.19 16.00
N MET A 358 3.48 16.70 15.66
CA MET A 358 4.75 17.17 16.21
C MET A 358 5.24 18.50 15.59
N HIS A 359 4.48 19.09 14.66
CA HIS A 359 4.90 20.25 13.86
C HIS A 359 6.22 20.01 13.09
N LYS A 360 6.36 18.82 12.52
CA LYS A 360 7.48 18.40 11.66
C LYS A 360 6.98 18.07 10.25
N SER A 361 7.90 18.06 9.28
CA SER A 361 7.60 17.65 7.91
C SER A 361 7.75 16.14 7.74
N SER A 362 6.99 15.57 6.81
CA SER A 362 7.19 14.21 6.29
C SER A 362 8.22 14.11 5.16
N GLY A 363 8.90 15.20 4.81
CA GLY A 363 10.04 15.20 3.90
C GLY A 363 11.29 14.57 4.50
N LEU A 364 11.17 13.35 5.02
CA LEU A 364 12.23 12.57 5.67
C LEU A 364 12.54 11.30 4.85
N PRO A 365 13.74 10.72 5.02
CA PRO A 365 14.05 9.39 4.52
C PRO A 365 13.03 8.33 4.97
N ILE A 366 12.78 7.34 4.13
CA ILE A 366 11.83 6.25 4.39
C ILE A 366 12.07 5.54 5.73
N PRO A 367 13.32 5.18 6.11
CA PRO A 367 13.56 4.55 7.42
C PRO A 367 13.10 5.40 8.60
N ASP A 368 13.25 6.73 8.51
CA ASP A 368 12.84 7.66 9.56
C ASP A 368 11.31 7.74 9.64
N LEU A 369 10.63 7.80 8.49
CA LEU A 369 9.16 7.73 8.44
C LEU A 369 8.65 6.44 9.08
N MET A 370 9.24 5.29 8.75
CA MET A 370 8.87 4.01 9.34
C MET A 370 9.10 4.00 10.84
N ASN A 371 10.25 4.50 11.31
CA ASN A 371 10.53 4.58 12.74
C ASN A 371 9.50 5.45 13.48
N ILE A 372 9.11 6.61 12.92
CA ILE A 372 8.07 7.45 13.52
C ILE A 372 6.74 6.71 13.62
N ALA A 373 6.30 6.02 12.56
CA ALA A 373 5.06 5.27 12.60
C ALA A 373 5.10 4.13 13.65
N ILE A 374 6.19 3.35 13.68
CA ILE A 374 6.40 2.24 14.62
C ILE A 374 6.33 2.72 16.07
N GLN A 375 7.07 3.78 16.39
CA GLN A 375 7.13 4.35 17.73
C GLN A 375 5.79 4.96 18.15
N SER A 376 5.13 5.69 17.24
CA SER A 376 3.88 6.40 17.56
C SER A 376 2.70 5.46 17.77
N LEU A 377 2.64 4.36 17.00
CA LEU A 377 1.63 3.32 17.15
C LEU A 377 2.00 2.29 18.23
N GLY A 378 3.25 2.28 18.70
CA GLY A 378 3.75 1.31 19.67
C GLY A 378 3.79 -0.12 19.12
N LEU A 379 4.17 -0.30 17.85
CA LEU A 379 4.14 -1.62 17.16
C LEU A 379 5.10 -2.66 17.75
N ASN A 380 6.02 -2.25 18.61
CA ASN A 380 7.02 -3.11 19.26
C ASN A 380 6.64 -3.52 20.70
N ASP A 381 5.37 -3.38 21.10
CA ASP A 381 4.98 -3.56 22.52
C ASP A 381 5.01 -5.02 22.98
N VAL A 382 4.50 -5.95 22.17
CA VAL A 382 4.43 -7.39 22.53
C VAL A 382 5.28 -8.29 21.64
N SER A 383 5.70 -7.80 20.47
CA SER A 383 6.53 -8.51 19.51
C SER A 383 7.40 -7.53 18.71
N ASP A 384 8.53 -8.01 18.18
CA ASP A 384 9.39 -7.18 17.35
C ASP A 384 8.75 -6.89 15.99
N PHE A 385 8.77 -5.63 15.58
CA PHE A 385 8.33 -5.17 14.27
C PHE A 385 9.54 -4.75 13.43
N ASN A 386 9.96 -5.60 12.51
CA ASN A 386 10.95 -5.27 11.50
C ASN A 386 10.27 -4.82 10.19
N PRO A 387 10.40 -3.54 9.77
CA PRO A 387 9.77 -3.03 8.56
C PRO A 387 10.14 -3.79 7.29
N LYS A 388 11.36 -4.35 7.23
CA LYS A 388 11.83 -5.10 6.05
C LYS A 388 11.01 -6.37 5.80
N ASP A 389 10.46 -6.95 6.87
CA ASP A 389 9.73 -8.22 6.82
C ASP A 389 8.21 -7.99 6.82
N LYS A 390 7.76 -6.88 7.42
CA LYS A 390 6.33 -6.62 7.69
C LYS A 390 5.69 -5.61 6.72
N VAL A 391 6.47 -4.73 6.09
CA VAL A 391 5.93 -3.63 5.27
C VAL A 391 6.02 -3.94 3.78
N LEU A 392 4.86 -4.03 3.12
CA LEU A 392 4.76 -4.32 1.70
C LEU A 392 4.80 -3.07 0.83
N GLY A 393 5.46 -3.18 -0.32
CA GLY A 393 5.55 -2.08 -1.29
C GLY A 393 6.41 -0.91 -0.82
N MET A 394 7.24 -1.09 0.22
CA MET A 394 8.19 -0.07 0.65
C MET A 394 9.18 0.22 -0.50
N PRO A 395 9.39 1.50 -0.88
CA PRO A 395 10.34 1.83 -1.93
C PRO A 395 11.75 1.38 -1.56
N LYS A 396 12.46 0.77 -2.53
CA LYS A 396 13.82 0.28 -2.37
C LYS A 396 14.73 0.95 -3.40
N VAL A 397 15.94 1.30 -2.97
CA VAL A 397 17.03 1.66 -3.87
C VAL A 397 17.77 0.37 -4.18
N ASN A 398 17.63 -0.14 -5.39
CA ASN A 398 18.20 -1.44 -5.79
C ASN A 398 19.54 -1.32 -6.51
N GLY A 399 20.00 -0.10 -6.80
CA GLY A 399 21.25 0.16 -7.49
C GLY A 399 22.47 -0.27 -6.67
N GLU A 400 23.42 -0.98 -7.30
CA GLU A 400 24.63 -1.42 -6.62
C GLU A 400 25.47 -0.21 -6.17
N LEU A 401 25.67 0.75 -7.07
CA LEU A 401 26.50 1.93 -6.84
C LEU A 401 25.87 2.84 -5.78
N ALA A 402 24.57 3.09 -5.87
CA ALA A 402 23.83 3.90 -4.90
C ALA A 402 23.87 3.33 -3.47
N ASN A 403 24.09 2.02 -3.31
CA ASN A 403 24.18 1.36 -2.00
C ASN A 403 25.63 1.16 -1.52
N ARG A 404 26.65 1.57 -2.29
CA ARG A 404 28.04 1.52 -1.81
C ARG A 404 28.27 2.55 -0.71
N ILE A 405 29.13 2.22 0.25
CA ILE A 405 29.63 3.22 1.18
C ILE A 405 30.47 4.26 0.42
N THR A 406 30.48 5.50 0.88
CA THR A 406 31.09 6.63 0.16
C THR A 406 32.55 6.37 -0.21
N PHE A 407 33.33 5.77 0.68
CA PHE A 407 34.72 5.42 0.42
C PHE A 407 34.86 4.46 -0.77
N ASP A 408 34.12 3.35 -0.77
CA ASP A 408 34.16 2.35 -1.84
C ASP A 408 33.66 2.91 -3.17
N PHE A 409 32.67 3.81 -3.15
CA PHE A 409 32.19 4.50 -4.35
C PHE A 409 33.28 5.38 -4.96
N ILE A 410 33.98 6.18 -4.14
CA ILE A 410 35.06 7.06 -4.59
C ILE A 410 36.23 6.24 -5.16
N ASP A 411 36.64 5.17 -4.45
CA ASP A 411 37.68 4.26 -4.91
C ASP A 411 37.28 3.66 -6.26
N GLU A 412 36.04 3.17 -6.40
CA GLU A 412 35.53 2.59 -7.65
C GLU A 412 35.58 3.56 -8.83
N VAL A 413 35.15 4.82 -8.65
CA VAL A 413 35.22 5.86 -9.68
C VAL A 413 36.67 6.13 -10.15
N SER A 414 37.66 5.86 -9.29
CA SER A 414 39.08 6.07 -9.60
C SER A 414 39.79 4.85 -10.20
N ARG A 415 39.11 3.72 -10.36
CA ARG A 415 39.69 2.49 -10.93
C ARG A 415 39.83 2.58 -12.45
N ASP A 416 40.61 1.67 -13.01
CA ASP A 416 40.73 1.45 -14.46
C ASP A 416 39.51 0.71 -15.01
N SER A 417 38.32 1.28 -14.81
CA SER A 417 37.04 0.79 -15.32
C SER A 417 36.31 1.91 -16.07
N ALA A 418 35.45 1.54 -17.01
CA ALA A 418 34.67 2.52 -17.80
C ALA A 418 33.42 3.04 -17.06
N ALA A 419 33.02 2.38 -15.97
CA ALA A 419 31.90 2.74 -15.12
C ALA A 419 32.18 2.31 -13.67
N PRO A 420 31.71 3.04 -12.64
CA PRO A 420 30.90 4.25 -12.68
C PRO A 420 31.67 5.46 -13.25
N GLY A 421 30.98 6.28 -14.05
CA GLY A 421 31.57 7.40 -14.76
C GLY A 421 31.09 8.78 -14.30
N GLY A 422 31.32 9.79 -15.14
CA GLY A 422 30.93 11.17 -14.86
C GLY A 422 29.42 11.37 -14.68
N GLY A 423 28.57 10.55 -15.33
CA GLY A 423 27.12 10.61 -15.18
C GLY A 423 26.65 10.14 -13.80
N SER A 424 27.15 9.01 -13.31
CA SER A 424 26.93 8.56 -11.91
C SER A 424 27.35 9.61 -10.88
N VAL A 425 28.52 10.24 -11.06
CA VAL A 425 28.98 11.32 -10.16
C VAL A 425 28.11 12.57 -10.27
N ALA A 426 27.65 12.92 -11.47
CA ALA A 426 26.73 14.05 -11.69
C ALA A 426 25.41 13.85 -10.94
N ALA A 427 24.84 12.65 -11.02
CA ALA A 427 23.62 12.27 -10.31
C ALA A 427 23.80 12.37 -8.79
N LEU A 428 24.92 11.84 -8.26
CA LEU A 428 25.26 11.97 -6.83
C LEU A 428 25.40 13.44 -6.39
N SER A 429 26.07 14.28 -7.18
CA SER A 429 26.22 15.71 -6.89
C SER A 429 24.86 16.42 -6.82
N GLY A 430 23.97 16.13 -7.77
CA GLY A 430 22.59 16.62 -7.73
C GLY A 430 21.83 16.16 -6.49
N ALA A 431 21.94 14.87 -6.15
CA ALA A 431 21.26 14.29 -4.97
C ALA A 431 21.71 14.97 -3.67
N LEU A 432 23.01 15.24 -3.52
CA LEU A 432 23.55 16.00 -2.39
C LEU A 432 23.01 17.43 -2.34
N GLY A 433 22.89 18.09 -3.51
CA GLY A 433 22.28 19.41 -3.61
C GLY A 433 20.83 19.44 -3.13
N ALA A 434 20.01 18.50 -3.61
CA ALA A 434 18.62 18.35 -3.17
C ALA A 434 18.53 18.02 -1.66
N ALA A 435 19.43 17.17 -1.15
CA ALA A 435 19.47 16.79 0.26
C ALA A 435 19.76 17.99 1.17
N LEU A 436 20.72 18.86 0.82
CA LEU A 436 21.03 20.07 1.60
C LEU A 436 19.84 21.03 1.65
N GLY A 437 19.21 21.35 0.52
CA GLY A 437 18.02 22.19 0.50
C GLY A 437 16.85 21.59 1.33
N THR A 438 16.68 20.27 1.26
CA THR A 438 15.69 19.52 2.06
C THR A 438 16.00 19.56 3.56
N MET A 439 17.26 19.40 3.94
CA MET A 439 17.72 19.48 5.32
C MET A 439 17.39 20.85 5.92
N VAL A 440 17.69 21.94 5.20
CA VAL A 440 17.37 23.30 5.65
C VAL A 440 15.86 23.45 5.86
N ALA A 441 15.04 22.98 4.92
CA ALA A 441 13.58 23.01 5.09
C ALA A 441 13.09 22.25 6.34
N ASN A 442 13.67 21.09 6.63
CA ASN A 442 13.36 20.28 7.82
C ASN A 442 13.85 20.91 9.12
N LEU A 443 14.99 21.61 9.12
CA LEU A 443 15.49 22.29 10.31
C LEU A 443 14.70 23.59 10.57
N SER A 444 14.29 24.29 9.52
CA SER A 444 13.49 25.52 9.64
C SER A 444 12.09 25.26 10.19
N ILE A 445 11.44 24.13 9.86
CA ILE A 445 10.04 23.91 10.25
C ILE A 445 9.81 23.85 11.77
N SER A 446 10.82 23.40 12.51
CA SER A 446 10.78 23.28 13.98
C SER A 446 11.35 24.50 14.70
N LYS A 447 11.88 25.50 13.98
CA LYS A 447 12.39 26.74 14.58
C LYS A 447 11.26 27.72 14.89
N SER A 448 11.42 28.44 16.00
CA SER A 448 10.55 29.57 16.36
C SER A 448 10.57 30.64 15.27
N GLY A 449 9.41 31.20 14.94
CA GLY A 449 9.27 32.26 13.93
C GLY A 449 8.87 31.76 12.53
N PHE A 450 8.91 30.45 12.30
CA PHE A 450 8.55 29.82 11.02
C PHE A 450 7.15 29.18 11.03
N GLU A 451 6.31 29.51 12.02
CA GLU A 451 5.01 28.85 12.22
C GLU A 451 4.04 29.08 11.06
N LYS A 452 4.12 30.23 10.39
CA LYS A 452 3.29 30.56 9.22
C LYS A 452 3.76 29.88 7.94
N GLN A 453 5.01 29.43 7.90
CA GLN A 453 5.66 28.83 6.74
C GLN A 453 5.66 27.30 6.79
N LYS A 454 5.08 26.68 7.84
CA LYS A 454 5.07 25.22 8.06
C LYS A 454 4.65 24.42 6.82
N THR A 455 3.52 24.76 6.21
CA THR A 455 3.02 24.07 5.01
C THR A 455 3.99 24.21 3.84
N THR A 456 4.54 25.42 3.63
CA THR A 456 5.51 25.69 2.58
C THR A 456 6.79 24.89 2.77
N LEU A 457 7.37 24.93 3.98
CA LEU A 457 8.57 24.18 4.34
C LEU A 457 8.36 22.67 4.18
N SER A 458 7.19 22.16 4.59
CA SER A 458 6.88 20.75 4.43
C SER A 458 6.77 20.34 2.96
N ASN A 459 6.15 21.17 2.12
CA ASN A 459 6.07 20.94 0.69
C ASN A 459 7.46 20.96 0.02
N ILE A 460 8.33 21.89 0.42
CA ILE A 460 9.72 21.94 -0.05
C ILE A 460 10.46 20.66 0.33
N ALA A 461 10.36 20.24 1.60
CA ALA A 461 11.05 19.05 2.08
C ALA A 461 10.56 17.76 1.38
N GLN A 462 9.25 17.59 1.19
CA GLN A 462 8.70 16.43 0.47
C GLN A 462 9.14 16.40 -1.00
N LYS A 463 9.07 17.54 -1.70
CA LYS A 463 9.56 17.65 -3.09
C LYS A 463 11.06 17.35 -3.16
N GLY A 464 11.83 17.88 -2.21
CA GLY A 464 13.27 17.67 -2.13
C GLY A 464 13.65 16.21 -1.90
N GLN A 465 12.96 15.46 -1.04
CA GLN A 465 13.15 14.01 -0.91
C GLN A 465 12.86 13.28 -2.23
N ASN A 466 11.75 13.62 -2.91
CA ASN A 466 11.41 13.00 -4.19
C ASN A 466 12.49 13.23 -5.26
N ILE A 467 13.02 14.45 -5.37
CA ILE A 467 14.08 14.80 -6.32
C ILE A 467 15.39 14.09 -5.95
N LYS A 468 15.73 14.09 -4.67
CA LYS A 468 16.89 13.37 -4.13
C LYS A 468 16.81 11.88 -4.47
N ASP A 469 15.66 11.23 -4.27
CA ASP A 469 15.47 9.81 -4.58
C ASP A 469 15.54 9.53 -6.10
N LYS A 470 14.99 10.42 -6.95
CA LYS A 470 15.17 10.32 -8.42
C LYS A 470 16.66 10.37 -8.81
N LEU A 471 17.42 11.28 -8.21
CA LEU A 471 18.85 11.44 -8.49
C LEU A 471 19.69 10.28 -7.96
N ILE A 472 19.33 9.70 -6.81
CA ILE A 472 19.97 8.48 -6.30
C ILE A 472 19.77 7.32 -7.28
N ASN A 473 18.56 7.11 -7.80
CA ASN A 473 18.31 6.07 -8.80
C ASN A 473 19.11 6.31 -10.09
N ALA A 474 19.29 7.58 -10.48
CA ALA A 474 20.05 7.94 -11.67
C ALA A 474 21.55 7.56 -11.60
N ILE A 475 22.11 7.34 -10.41
CA ILE A 475 23.51 6.90 -10.22
C ILE A 475 23.77 5.58 -10.97
N ASP A 476 22.88 4.61 -10.82
CA ASP A 476 22.98 3.29 -11.44
C ASP A 476 22.36 3.24 -12.85
N GLU A 477 21.34 4.07 -13.11
CA GLU A 477 20.72 4.16 -14.45
C GLU A 477 21.74 4.60 -15.51
N ASP A 478 22.66 5.51 -15.18
CA ASP A 478 23.74 5.96 -16.09
C ASP A 478 24.61 4.79 -16.56
N THR A 479 25.10 4.00 -15.59
CA THR A 479 25.90 2.81 -15.87
C THR A 479 25.10 1.77 -16.66
N SER A 480 23.86 1.51 -16.24
CA SER A 480 22.97 0.54 -16.89
C SER A 480 22.61 0.92 -18.33
N ALA A 481 22.47 2.21 -18.62
CA ALA A 481 22.21 2.71 -19.97
C ALA A 481 23.44 2.57 -20.86
N PHE A 482 24.64 2.88 -20.33
CA PHE A 482 25.89 2.74 -21.08
C PHE A 482 26.22 1.27 -21.41
N ASP A 483 25.88 0.34 -20.51
CA ASP A 483 26.01 -1.09 -20.75
C ASP A 483 25.26 -1.57 -22.01
N GLN A 484 24.15 -0.92 -22.38
CA GLN A 484 23.42 -1.24 -23.60
C GLN A 484 24.23 -0.86 -24.85
N VAL A 485 24.92 0.27 -24.82
CA VAL A 485 25.84 0.70 -25.88
C VAL A 485 26.97 -0.32 -26.02
N ILE A 486 27.58 -0.74 -24.91
CA ILE A 486 28.64 -1.76 -24.91
C ILE A 486 28.15 -3.10 -25.44
N LYS A 487 26.96 -3.55 -25.04
CA LYS A 487 26.33 -4.78 -25.57
C LYS A 487 26.12 -4.68 -27.08
N ALA A 488 25.61 -3.57 -27.58
CA ALA A 488 25.45 -3.34 -29.01
C ALA A 488 26.80 -3.30 -29.75
N MET A 489 27.84 -2.69 -29.16
CA MET A 489 29.19 -2.68 -29.73
C MET A 489 29.78 -4.09 -29.90
N ARG A 490 29.43 -5.03 -29.01
CA ARG A 490 29.89 -6.43 -29.03
C ARG A 490 29.12 -7.34 -29.99
N MET A 491 28.05 -6.85 -30.63
CA MET A 491 27.29 -7.65 -31.59
C MET A 491 28.14 -8.05 -32.82
N PRO A 492 27.85 -9.21 -33.47
CA PRO A 492 28.52 -9.64 -34.70
C PRO A 492 28.48 -8.57 -35.80
N LYS A 493 29.47 -8.61 -36.70
CA LYS A 493 29.65 -7.58 -37.74
C LYS A 493 30.18 -8.14 -39.07
N ASP A 494 30.04 -9.44 -39.28
CA ASP A 494 30.68 -10.14 -40.40
C ASP A 494 29.85 -10.04 -41.67
N THR A 495 28.52 -10.06 -41.54
CA THR A 495 27.57 -9.90 -42.64
C THR A 495 26.92 -8.50 -42.68
N ASP A 496 26.42 -8.08 -43.85
CA ASP A 496 25.71 -6.81 -43.97
C ASP A 496 24.41 -6.76 -43.14
N LYS A 497 23.77 -7.92 -42.95
CA LYS A 497 22.60 -8.05 -42.08
C LYS A 497 22.97 -7.81 -40.62
N GLU A 498 24.08 -8.37 -40.15
CA GLU A 498 24.58 -8.17 -38.79
C GLU A 498 25.06 -6.74 -38.57
N LYS A 499 25.77 -6.14 -39.54
CA LYS A 499 26.18 -4.73 -39.47
C LYS A 499 24.98 -3.80 -39.32
N ARG A 500 23.90 -4.02 -40.08
CA ARG A 500 22.66 -3.23 -39.96
C ARG A 500 21.96 -3.44 -38.62
N ALA A 501 21.84 -4.69 -38.16
CA ALA A 501 21.24 -4.99 -36.86
C ALA A 501 22.02 -4.34 -35.72
N ARG A 502 23.36 -4.42 -35.78
CA ARG A 502 24.26 -3.76 -34.85
C ARG A 502 24.12 -2.24 -34.87
N ASP A 503 24.05 -1.62 -36.05
CA ASP A 503 23.88 -0.17 -36.17
C ASP A 503 22.55 0.30 -35.55
N ILE A 504 21.46 -0.44 -35.79
CA ILE A 504 20.13 -0.14 -35.20
C ILE A 504 20.20 -0.20 -33.66
N GLU A 505 20.75 -1.27 -33.10
CA GLU A 505 20.84 -1.43 -31.64
C GLU A 505 21.84 -0.43 -31.02
N MET A 506 22.92 -0.08 -31.72
CA MET A 506 23.82 0.98 -31.30
C MET A 506 23.12 2.35 -31.25
N GLN A 507 22.35 2.71 -32.28
CA GLN A 507 21.62 3.98 -32.30
C GLN A 507 20.59 4.06 -31.18
N LYS A 508 19.82 2.99 -30.94
CA LYS A 508 18.91 2.90 -29.80
C LYS A 508 19.65 3.03 -28.47
N GLY A 509 20.75 2.31 -28.31
CA GLY A 509 21.59 2.36 -27.11
C GLY A 509 22.08 3.79 -26.82
N TYR A 510 22.58 4.50 -27.84
CA TYR A 510 23.02 5.89 -27.67
C TYR A 510 21.87 6.85 -27.35
N GLN A 511 20.69 6.68 -27.95
CA GLN A 511 19.52 7.48 -27.59
C GLN A 511 19.16 7.29 -26.10
N ILE A 512 19.08 6.05 -25.63
CA ILE A 512 18.81 5.73 -24.21
C ILE A 512 19.90 6.32 -23.31
N ALA A 513 21.18 6.10 -23.64
CA ALA A 513 22.32 6.65 -22.90
C ALA A 513 22.42 8.19 -22.97
N THR A 514 21.67 8.86 -23.86
CA THR A 514 21.57 10.33 -23.91
C THR A 514 20.43 10.84 -23.05
N LEU A 515 19.29 10.14 -23.06
CA LEU A 515 18.09 10.54 -22.30
C LEU A 515 18.27 10.42 -20.78
N VAL A 516 19.05 9.45 -20.30
CA VAL A 516 19.32 9.27 -18.86
C VAL A 516 20.09 10.47 -18.28
N PRO A 517 21.24 10.90 -18.85
CA PRO A 517 21.91 12.13 -18.42
C PRO A 517 21.06 13.39 -18.62
N LEU A 518 20.26 13.50 -19.69
CA LEU A 518 19.35 14.64 -19.88
C LEU A 518 18.32 14.73 -18.74
N THR A 519 17.75 13.59 -18.35
CA THR A 519 16.86 13.49 -17.18
C THR A 519 17.59 13.87 -15.90
N THR A 520 18.86 13.51 -15.77
CA THR A 520 19.72 13.92 -14.65
C THR A 520 19.92 15.44 -14.61
N VAL A 521 20.15 16.10 -15.76
CA VAL A 521 20.21 17.57 -15.86
C VAL A 521 18.91 18.20 -15.37
N LYS A 522 17.77 17.68 -15.83
CA LYS A 522 16.44 18.15 -15.40
C LYS A 522 16.25 18.01 -13.89
N ASN A 523 16.56 16.84 -13.33
CA ASN A 523 16.44 16.61 -11.88
C ASN A 523 17.41 17.48 -11.07
N CYS A 524 18.62 17.77 -11.57
CA CYS A 524 19.55 18.72 -10.95
C CYS A 524 18.99 20.15 -10.97
N LYS A 525 18.32 20.54 -12.05
CA LYS A 525 17.61 21.83 -12.10
C LYS A 525 16.43 21.87 -11.13
N GLU A 526 15.66 20.79 -10.98
CA GLU A 526 14.64 20.67 -9.93
C GLU A 526 15.28 20.79 -8.52
N ALA A 527 16.49 20.24 -8.30
CA ALA A 527 17.23 20.42 -7.05
C ALA A 527 17.65 21.89 -6.79
N LEU A 528 18.03 22.62 -7.83
CA LEU A 528 18.26 24.07 -7.76
C LEU A 528 16.97 24.84 -7.40
N GLU A 529 15.81 24.41 -7.90
CA GLU A 529 14.52 25.00 -7.51
C GLU A 529 14.22 24.80 -6.03
N ILE A 530 14.54 23.63 -5.47
CA ILE A 530 14.44 23.38 -4.02
C ILE A 530 15.33 24.37 -3.25
N CYS A 531 16.59 24.53 -3.67
CA CYS A 531 17.52 25.47 -3.05
C CYS A 531 17.03 26.93 -3.15
N TYR A 532 16.46 27.31 -4.30
CA TYR A 532 15.88 28.64 -4.48
C TYR A 532 14.61 28.87 -3.65
N ASP A 533 13.76 27.85 -3.54
CA ASP A 533 12.55 27.93 -2.73
C ASP A 533 12.87 28.12 -1.26
N ILE A 534 13.83 27.35 -0.74
CA ILE A 534 14.26 27.49 0.65
C ILE A 534 15.05 28.78 0.88
N SER A 535 15.87 29.25 -0.07
CA SER A 535 16.67 30.47 0.12
C SER A 535 15.82 31.72 0.40
N LYS A 536 14.57 31.76 -0.08
CA LYS A 536 13.64 32.87 0.15
C LYS A 536 13.11 32.96 1.58
N ILE A 537 13.18 31.86 2.33
CA ILE A 537 12.55 31.73 3.66
C ILE A 537 13.45 30.99 4.64
N MET A 538 14.75 30.86 4.35
CA MET A 538 15.69 30.20 5.25
C MET A 538 16.00 31.08 6.46
N ASP A 539 16.54 30.45 7.49
CA ASP A 539 17.24 31.18 8.55
C ASP A 539 18.65 31.53 8.06
N ASP A 540 19.12 32.75 8.36
CA ASP A 540 20.43 33.25 7.89
C ASP A 540 21.59 32.33 8.29
N GLY A 541 21.49 31.68 9.46
CA GLY A 541 22.48 30.71 9.94
C GLY A 541 22.58 29.43 9.11
N MET A 542 21.75 29.27 8.08
CA MET A 542 21.73 28.11 7.16
C MET A 542 22.08 28.51 5.73
N ALA A 543 22.45 29.77 5.48
CA ALA A 543 22.77 30.27 4.14
C ALA A 543 23.89 29.47 3.45
N SER A 544 24.90 29.05 4.21
CA SER A 544 26.01 28.23 3.68
C SER A 544 25.55 26.88 3.14
N ASP A 545 24.57 26.24 3.80
CA ASP A 545 24.05 24.94 3.38
C ASP A 545 23.25 25.06 2.08
N VAL A 546 22.43 26.11 1.96
CA VAL A 546 21.64 26.40 0.76
C VAL A 546 22.55 26.76 -0.42
N GLY A 547 23.55 27.61 -0.20
CA GLY A 547 24.53 27.97 -1.23
C GLY A 547 25.34 26.77 -1.71
N SER A 548 25.83 25.94 -0.78
CA SER A 548 26.56 24.70 -1.10
C SER A 548 25.68 23.73 -1.90
N GLY A 549 24.42 23.56 -1.48
CA GLY A 549 23.46 22.72 -2.18
C GLY A 549 23.22 23.16 -3.62
N ALA A 550 23.06 24.48 -3.84
CA ALA A 550 22.89 25.04 -5.17
C ALA A 550 24.13 24.82 -6.06
N CYS A 551 25.34 25.02 -5.52
CA CYS A 551 26.58 24.76 -6.25
C CYS A 551 26.71 23.28 -6.66
N MET A 552 26.40 22.34 -5.76
CA MET A 552 26.44 20.90 -6.04
C MET A 552 25.40 20.50 -7.09
N ALA A 553 24.18 21.04 -7.00
CA ALA A 553 23.14 20.79 -8.00
C ALA A 553 23.53 21.32 -9.38
N ASN A 554 24.11 22.53 -9.47
CA ASN A 554 24.56 23.09 -10.74
C ASN A 554 25.74 22.30 -11.33
N ALA A 555 26.71 21.91 -10.50
CA ALA A 555 27.82 21.07 -10.91
C ALA A 555 27.33 19.72 -11.47
N GLY A 556 26.32 19.12 -10.82
CA GLY A 556 25.64 17.93 -11.32
C GLY A 556 25.01 18.15 -12.69
N ALA A 557 24.26 19.25 -12.88
CA ALA A 557 23.66 19.59 -14.17
C ALA A 557 24.71 19.75 -15.29
N ILE A 558 25.79 20.50 -15.04
CA ILE A 558 26.87 20.71 -16.01
C ILE A 558 27.59 19.39 -16.33
N SER A 559 27.88 18.58 -15.31
CA SER A 559 28.57 17.29 -15.49
C SER A 559 27.72 16.30 -16.30
N ALA A 560 26.42 16.19 -15.99
CA ALA A 560 25.50 15.36 -16.77
C ALA A 560 25.37 15.86 -18.23
N ALA A 561 25.39 17.18 -18.45
CA ALA A 561 25.35 17.76 -19.80
C ALA A 561 26.54 17.35 -20.68
N TYR A 562 27.73 17.10 -20.11
CA TYR A 562 28.86 16.58 -20.88
C TYR A 562 28.58 15.18 -21.42
N ASN A 563 27.90 14.33 -20.64
CA ASN A 563 27.49 12.99 -21.05
C ASN A 563 26.43 13.04 -22.16
N VAL A 564 25.47 13.96 -22.09
CA VAL A 564 24.53 14.22 -23.19
C VAL A 564 25.28 14.62 -24.47
N ARG A 565 26.17 15.61 -24.39
CA ARG A 565 26.88 16.18 -25.54
C ARG A 565 27.82 15.17 -26.22
N ILE A 566 28.48 14.29 -25.46
CA ILE A 566 29.36 13.27 -26.05
C ILE A 566 28.54 12.19 -26.77
N ASN A 567 27.40 11.79 -26.22
CA ASN A 567 26.55 10.76 -26.82
C ASN A 567 25.84 11.25 -28.10
N ILE A 568 25.38 12.50 -28.12
CA ILE A 568 24.79 13.14 -29.31
C ILE A 568 25.69 13.05 -30.54
N LYS A 569 27.02 13.17 -30.39
CA LYS A 569 27.97 13.05 -31.52
C LYS A 569 27.93 11.69 -32.21
N SER A 570 27.39 10.67 -31.55
CA SER A 570 27.31 9.30 -32.03
C SER A 570 25.92 8.94 -32.59
N ILE A 571 24.95 9.86 -32.52
CA ILE A 571 23.57 9.68 -32.98
C ILE A 571 23.39 10.29 -34.37
N LYS A 572 22.78 9.52 -35.29
CA LYS A 572 22.53 9.92 -36.68
C LYS A 572 21.21 10.64 -36.88
N ASP A 573 20.26 10.45 -35.96
CA ASP A 573 18.96 11.10 -35.98
C ASP A 573 19.12 12.60 -35.66
N ILE A 574 19.01 13.44 -36.69
CA ILE A 574 19.26 14.88 -36.60
C ILE A 574 18.16 15.56 -35.77
N ASP A 575 16.90 15.18 -35.96
CA ASP A 575 15.77 15.78 -35.25
C ASP A 575 15.88 15.51 -33.75
N PHE A 576 16.20 14.27 -33.37
CA PHE A 576 16.48 13.90 -31.98
C PHE A 576 17.64 14.73 -31.40
N CYS A 577 18.73 14.89 -32.15
CA CYS A 577 19.90 15.64 -31.71
C CYS A 577 19.59 17.14 -31.51
N GLU A 578 18.83 17.76 -32.41
CA GLU A 578 18.44 19.16 -32.32
C GLU A 578 17.48 19.40 -31.15
N GLU A 579 16.45 18.55 -30.99
CA GLU A 579 15.48 18.64 -29.90
C GLU A 579 16.18 18.48 -28.54
N THR A 580 17.02 17.45 -28.41
CA THR A 580 17.78 17.18 -27.18
C THR A 580 18.72 18.33 -26.83
N ASN A 581 19.46 18.88 -27.81
CA ASN A 581 20.35 20.03 -27.55
C ASN A 581 19.58 21.29 -27.14
N LYS A 582 18.43 21.54 -27.77
CA LYS A 582 17.56 22.68 -27.44
C LYS A 582 17.05 22.56 -26.01
N GLU A 583 16.56 21.37 -25.62
CA GLU A 583 16.11 21.12 -24.25
C GLU A 583 17.27 21.23 -23.25
N LEU A 584 18.42 20.62 -23.55
CA LEU A 584 19.61 20.68 -22.71
C LEU A 584 20.04 22.12 -22.41
N ASN A 585 20.18 22.95 -23.46
CA ASN A 585 20.62 24.34 -23.28
C ASN A 585 19.59 25.16 -22.49
N LYS A 586 18.29 24.95 -22.75
CA LYS A 586 17.23 25.59 -21.97
C LYS A 586 17.35 25.24 -20.48
N LEU A 587 17.53 23.97 -20.15
CA LEU A 587 17.65 23.51 -18.75
C LEU A 587 18.88 24.11 -18.05
N LEU A 588 20.02 24.18 -18.75
CA LEU A 588 21.25 24.79 -18.23
C LEU A 588 21.08 26.30 -18.02
N ASP A 589 20.51 27.02 -18.99
CA ASP A 589 20.26 28.46 -18.86
C ASP A 589 19.33 28.78 -17.68
N GLU A 590 18.27 27.98 -17.51
CA GLU A 590 17.38 28.09 -16.35
C GLU A 590 18.12 27.81 -15.03
N GLY A 591 18.99 26.78 -15.01
CA GLY A 591 19.83 26.44 -13.86
C GLY A 591 20.79 27.57 -13.47
N ASP A 592 21.50 28.16 -14.44
CA ASP A 592 22.43 29.26 -14.22
C ASP A 592 21.72 30.53 -13.72
N VAL A 593 20.48 30.77 -14.15
CA VAL A 593 19.65 31.86 -13.62
C VAL A 593 19.27 31.59 -12.17
N LEU A 594 18.90 30.35 -11.82
CA LEU A 594 18.59 29.98 -10.44
C LEU A 594 19.81 30.11 -9.53
N LEU A 595 20.96 29.56 -9.95
CA LEU A 595 22.20 29.64 -9.18
C LEU A 595 22.56 31.09 -8.88
N ARG A 596 22.56 31.98 -9.88
CA ARG A 596 22.86 33.41 -9.66
C ARG A 596 21.92 34.08 -8.67
N LYS A 597 20.63 33.74 -8.70
CA LYS A 597 19.66 34.28 -7.73
C LYS A 597 19.93 33.75 -6.32
N ILE A 598 20.20 32.46 -6.19
CA ILE A 598 20.50 31.82 -4.90
C ILE A 598 21.79 32.40 -4.33
N SER A 599 22.87 32.43 -5.11
CA SER A 599 24.16 33.00 -4.69
C SER A 599 24.01 34.44 -4.26
N LYS A 600 23.23 35.26 -4.98
CA LYS A 600 22.96 36.64 -4.54
C LYS A 600 22.30 36.67 -3.15
N ILE A 601 21.24 35.88 -2.95
CA ILE A 601 20.55 35.82 -1.65
C ILE A 601 21.49 35.37 -0.54
N VAL A 602 22.31 34.34 -0.79
CA VAL A 602 23.26 33.79 0.18
C VAL A 602 24.37 34.79 0.52
N GLU A 603 24.94 35.47 -0.49
CA GLU A 603 25.99 36.48 -0.27
C GLU A 603 25.44 37.74 0.41
N ASP A 604 24.19 38.13 0.13
CA ASP A 604 23.52 39.26 0.81
C ASP A 604 23.25 38.94 2.31
N THR A 605 23.34 37.67 2.73
CA THR A 605 23.19 37.22 4.14
C THR A 605 24.50 37.32 4.93
N PHE A 606 25.66 37.28 4.27
CA PHE A 606 26.98 37.42 4.91
C PHE A 606 27.37 38.89 5.08
#